data_AF-A0A9N9HZA0-F1
#
_entry.id   AF-A0A9N9HZA0-F1
#
_cell.length_a   1.000
_cell.length_b   1.000
_cell.length_c   1.000
_cell.angle_alpha   90.00
_cell.angle_beta   90.00
_cell.angle_gamma   90.00
#
_symmetry.space_group_name_H-M   'P 1'
#
loop_
_entity.id
_entity.type
_entity.pdbx_description
1 polymer ?
#
loop_
_entity_poly.entity_id
_entity_poly.type
_entity_poly.pdbx_seq_one_letter_code
_entity_poly.pdbx_strand_id
1 'polypeptide(L)'
;QCQMYSLDYYRSKTICAKYSARGKNFIDTGIVSDTIHGSRNFTNDAMYLLHVPGYICQSEALRSNICKSSSEAITSTYQQAFFSKTRFDGLLVMGFDNSEICKALLTDIYFHPYTFKIGNIINLNVFGIGKSNNPNWKYAGKGYQSSFVYNFRKTRALFFQEFSNKEAIVKIYQNSQEIYVFRNTDPNTVWNQIGILTQFTGCTLFGLEHEQTKSEINNEQTLTCTVEDWQ
;
A
#
# COMPACT_ATOMS: atom_id res chain seq x y z
N GLN A 1 34.76 22.25 28.19
CA GLN A 1 33.96 22.40 26.95
C GLN A 1 34.31 21.21 26.06
N CYS A 2 33.28 20.55 25.52
CA CYS A 2 33.27 19.18 24.96
C CYS A 2 33.41 18.02 25.96
N GLN A 3 32.30 17.31 26.18
CA GLN A 3 32.28 15.85 26.14
C GLN A 3 30.85 15.33 25.91
N MET A 4 30.75 14.53 24.88
CA MET A 4 29.62 13.72 24.45
C MET A 4 29.58 12.48 25.35
N TYR A 5 28.48 12.22 26.06
CA TYR A 5 28.23 10.95 26.75
C TYR A 5 26.82 10.46 26.45
N SER A 6 26.77 9.25 25.88
CA SER A 6 25.59 8.44 25.55
C SER A 6 24.94 7.83 26.79
N LEU A 7 23.63 7.54 26.72
CA LEU A 7 22.84 6.47 27.36
C LEU A 7 21.37 6.96 27.26
N ASP A 8 20.46 6.36 26.48
CA ASP A 8 20.01 4.98 26.61
C ASP A 8 19.68 4.30 25.27
N TYR A 9 19.95 3.01 25.30
CA TYR A 9 19.93 2.03 24.22
C TYR A 9 18.49 1.74 23.76
N TYR A 10 18.10 2.10 22.53
CA TYR A 10 16.90 1.56 21.88
C TYR A 10 17.12 0.07 21.61
N ARG A 11 16.59 -0.82 22.47
CA ARG A 11 16.43 -2.26 22.16
C ARG A 11 14.97 -2.50 21.79
N SER A 12 14.60 -2.31 20.53
CA SER A 12 13.36 -2.91 20.00
C SER A 12 13.63 -4.39 19.75
N LYS A 13 13.00 -5.27 20.53
CA LYS A 13 12.90 -6.69 20.16
C LYS A 13 11.57 -6.86 19.43
N THR A 14 11.52 -6.53 18.15
CA THR A 14 10.28 -6.64 17.36
C THR A 14 10.05 -8.09 16.95
N ILE A 15 8.94 -8.67 17.42
CA ILE A 15 8.40 -9.94 16.90
C ILE A 15 7.38 -9.58 15.80
N CYS A 16 7.76 -9.74 14.53
CA CYS A 16 6.82 -9.63 13.41
C CYS A 16 5.99 -10.92 13.28
N ALA A 17 4.72 -10.91 13.65
CA ALA A 17 3.79 -11.98 13.30
C ALA A 17 3.19 -11.73 11.91
N LYS A 18 3.38 -12.67 10.98
CA LYS A 18 2.71 -12.72 9.67
C LYS A 18 1.51 -13.65 9.78
N TYR A 19 0.33 -13.20 9.36
CA TYR A 19 -0.81 -14.10 9.09
C TYR A 19 -1.13 -14.08 7.59
N SER A 20 -1.01 -15.25 6.95
CA SER A 20 -1.48 -15.52 5.60
C SER A 20 -2.68 -16.46 5.70
N ALA A 21 -3.80 -16.09 5.07
CA ALA A 21 -4.88 -17.03 4.81
C ALA A 21 -5.50 -16.75 3.44
N ARG A 22 -5.37 -17.71 2.52
CA ARG A 22 -6.23 -17.81 1.33
C ARG A 22 -7.54 -18.43 1.75
N GLY A 23 -8.65 -17.77 1.39
CA GLY A 23 -9.99 -18.33 1.50
C GLY A 23 -10.90 -17.42 2.30
N LYS A 24 -11.87 -16.82 1.60
CA LYS A 24 -13.04 -16.07 2.07
C LYS A 24 -13.21 -16.00 3.60
N ASN A 25 -12.96 -14.79 4.13
CA ASN A 25 -13.58 -14.11 5.29
C ASN A 25 -12.50 -13.42 6.13
N PHE A 26 -12.57 -12.08 6.19
CA PHE A 26 -11.85 -11.13 7.07
C PHE A 26 -10.36 -11.41 7.33
N ILE A 27 -9.50 -10.61 6.69
CA ILE A 27 -8.06 -10.60 6.93
C ILE A 27 -7.75 -9.49 7.94
N ASP A 28 -7.50 -9.85 9.21
CA ASP A 28 -6.80 -8.98 10.15
C ASP A 28 -5.30 -9.06 9.84
N THR A 29 -4.84 -8.22 8.92
CA THR A 29 -3.42 -7.97 8.70
C THR A 29 -2.95 -6.89 9.68
N GLY A 30 -2.17 -7.27 10.69
CA GLY A 30 -1.54 -6.33 11.60
C GLY A 30 -0.03 -6.43 11.66
N ILE A 31 0.63 -5.27 11.63
CA ILE A 31 2.05 -5.13 11.93
C ILE A 31 2.13 -4.95 13.44
N VAL A 32 2.88 -5.84 14.11
CA VAL A 32 3.15 -5.80 15.55
C VAL A 32 4.58 -5.31 15.77
N SER A 33 4.77 -4.19 16.48
CA SER A 33 6.10 -3.67 16.84
C SER A 33 6.27 -3.53 18.35
N ASP A 34 7.36 -4.05 18.93
CA ASP A 34 7.66 -3.95 20.36
C ASP A 34 8.80 -2.94 20.64
N THR A 35 8.49 -1.87 21.37
CA THR A 35 9.43 -0.80 21.74
C THR A 35 9.55 -0.69 23.26
N ILE A 36 10.78 -0.61 23.80
CA ILE A 36 11.00 -0.37 25.23
C ILE A 36 11.05 1.13 25.49
N HIS A 37 10.21 1.65 26.39
CA HIS A 37 10.32 3.01 26.89
C HIS A 37 10.15 3.05 28.41
N GLY A 38 11.11 3.67 29.11
CA GLY A 38 11.05 3.82 30.57
C GLY A 38 10.86 2.49 31.32
N SER A 39 11.52 1.42 30.85
CA SER A 39 11.43 0.04 31.37
C SER A 39 10.11 -0.71 31.07
N ARG A 40 9.25 -0.20 30.16
CA ARG A 40 8.01 -0.88 29.72
C ARG A 40 8.05 -1.23 28.23
N ASN A 41 7.49 -2.37 27.84
CA ASN A 41 7.29 -2.77 26.45
C ASN A 41 6.00 -2.16 25.89
N PHE A 42 6.03 -1.63 24.68
CA PHE A 42 4.89 -1.13 23.92
C PHE A 42 4.75 -1.89 22.60
N THR A 43 3.62 -2.56 22.42
CA THR A 43 3.22 -3.35 21.25
C THR A 43 2.22 -2.54 20.42
N ASN A 44 2.54 -2.19 19.17
CA ASN A 44 1.60 -1.49 18.28
C ASN A 44 1.02 -2.44 17.23
N ASP A 45 -0.30 -2.45 17.05
CA ASP A 45 -1.02 -3.23 16.04
C ASP A 45 -1.72 -2.30 15.04
N ALA A 46 -1.51 -2.53 13.75
CA ALA A 46 -2.38 -1.99 12.70
C ALA A 46 -3.53 -2.97 12.41
N MET A 47 -4.77 -2.50 12.27
CA MET A 47 -5.94 -3.35 11.99
C MET A 47 -6.75 -2.73 10.86
N TYR A 48 -7.18 -3.53 9.88
CA TYR A 48 -7.95 -3.03 8.74
C TYR A 48 -9.45 -3.17 9.01
N LEU A 49 -10.06 -2.13 9.59
CA LEU A 49 -11.52 -2.02 9.67
C LEU A 49 -12.04 -1.13 8.54
N LEU A 50 -12.96 -1.64 7.72
CA LEU A 50 -13.76 -0.83 6.78
C LEU A 50 -12.94 0.06 5.81
N HIS A 51 -11.82 -0.46 5.28
CA HIS A 51 -10.91 0.26 4.35
C HIS A 51 -10.17 1.48 4.92
N VAL A 52 -10.14 1.66 6.25
CA VAL A 52 -9.31 2.68 6.93
C VAL A 52 -8.45 1.98 7.99
N PRO A 53 -7.13 2.20 8.02
CA PRO A 53 -6.29 1.59 9.03
C PRO A 53 -6.63 2.16 10.42
N GLY A 54 -6.95 1.27 11.35
CA GLY A 54 -7.03 1.55 12.78
C GLY A 54 -5.72 1.12 13.46
N TYR A 55 -5.31 1.85 14.50
CA TYR A 55 -4.06 1.59 15.21
C TYR A 55 -4.32 1.40 16.69
N ILE A 56 -3.70 0.39 17.28
CA ILE A 56 -3.78 0.10 18.72
C ILE A 56 -2.37 0.03 19.27
N CYS A 57 -2.17 0.54 20.49
CA CYS A 57 -0.92 0.44 21.23
C CYS A 57 -1.20 -0.22 22.58
N GLN A 58 -0.49 -1.30 22.91
CA GLN A 58 -0.59 -2.03 24.16
C GLN A 58 0.74 -1.94 24.92
N SER A 59 0.70 -1.78 26.24
CA SER A 59 1.88 -1.86 27.09
C SER A 59 1.50 -2.53 28.39
N GLU A 60 2.04 -3.73 28.65
CA GLU A 60 1.61 -4.57 29.77
C GLU A 60 0.08 -4.75 29.79
N ALA A 61 -0.59 -4.27 30.85
CA ALA A 61 -2.04 -4.28 31.00
C ALA A 61 -2.75 -3.07 30.37
N LEU A 62 -2.01 -2.06 29.90
CA LEU A 62 -2.54 -0.85 29.28
C LEU A 62 -2.77 -1.06 27.80
N ARG A 63 -3.88 -0.54 27.27
CA ARG A 63 -4.22 -0.63 25.85
C ARG A 63 -4.92 0.65 25.41
N SER A 64 -4.54 1.17 24.25
CA SER A 64 -5.25 2.27 23.63
C SER A 64 -6.60 1.80 23.06
N ASN A 65 -7.49 2.75 22.83
CA ASN A 65 -8.59 2.54 21.89
C ASN A 65 -8.03 2.40 20.46
N ILE A 66 -8.90 2.03 19.52
CA ILE A 66 -8.58 2.07 18.09
C ILE A 66 -8.44 3.54 17.69
N CYS A 67 -7.22 3.94 17.34
CA CYS A 67 -6.85 5.29 16.94
C CYS A 67 -6.70 5.38 15.42
N LYS A 68 -6.69 6.61 14.88
CA LYS A 68 -6.56 6.86 13.44
C LYS A 68 -5.11 6.90 12.96
N SER A 69 -4.16 6.91 13.89
CA SER A 69 -2.72 6.87 13.61
C SER A 69 -1.95 6.13 14.70
N SER A 70 -0.78 5.59 14.36
CA SER A 70 0.15 4.97 15.31
C SER A 70 0.62 5.97 16.38
N SER A 71 0.91 7.21 16.01
CA SER A 71 1.31 8.27 16.96
C SER A 71 0.22 8.55 18.00
N GLU A 72 -1.04 8.56 17.59
CA GLU A 72 -2.19 8.76 18.48
C GLU A 72 -2.35 7.57 19.44
N ALA A 73 -2.22 6.34 18.94
CA ALA A 73 -2.27 5.13 19.75
C ALA A 73 -1.17 5.13 20.84
N ILE A 74 0.08 5.41 20.45
CA ILE A 74 1.22 5.49 21.36
C ILE A 74 1.03 6.61 22.38
N THR A 75 0.60 7.80 21.92
CA THR A 75 0.37 8.94 22.82
C THR A 75 -0.70 8.62 23.85
N SER A 76 -1.77 7.93 23.46
CA SER A 76 -2.82 7.47 24.36
C SER A 76 -2.28 6.51 25.42
N THR A 77 -1.56 5.46 25.02
CA THR A 77 -1.04 4.45 25.97
C THR A 77 0.04 5.05 26.87
N TYR A 78 0.90 5.94 26.35
CA TYR A 78 1.89 6.67 27.13
C TYR A 78 1.23 7.58 28.18
N GLN A 79 0.15 8.27 27.82
CA GLN A 79 -0.58 9.12 28.75
C GLN A 79 -1.25 8.32 29.87
N GLN A 80 -1.74 7.10 29.59
CA GLN A 80 -2.24 6.21 30.64
C GLN A 80 -1.14 5.75 31.60
N ALA A 81 0.07 5.50 31.09
CA ALA A 81 1.19 5.00 31.89
C ALA A 81 1.87 6.09 32.75
N PHE A 82 2.05 7.30 32.20
CA PHE A 82 2.89 8.33 32.77
C PHE A 82 2.16 9.64 33.07
N PHE A 83 0.83 9.67 32.90
CA PHE A 83 -0.01 10.85 33.11
C PHE A 83 0.45 12.12 32.36
N SER A 84 1.18 11.94 31.25
CA SER A 84 1.74 13.00 30.42
C SER A 84 1.63 12.65 28.95
N LYS A 85 1.64 13.65 28.06
CA LYS A 85 1.57 13.41 26.61
C LYS A 85 2.98 13.29 26.03
N THR A 86 3.15 12.38 25.09
CA THR A 86 4.35 12.29 24.26
C THR A 86 4.10 12.88 22.86
N ARG A 87 5.18 13.14 22.11
CA ARG A 87 5.17 13.57 20.71
C ARG A 87 5.93 12.58 19.82
N PHE A 88 5.98 11.31 20.21
CA PHE A 88 6.64 10.30 19.39
C PHE A 88 6.00 10.19 18.01
N ASP A 89 6.86 10.06 17.00
CA ASP A 89 6.43 9.64 15.68
C ASP A 89 6.17 8.14 15.72
N GLY A 90 4.91 7.74 15.55
CA GLY A 90 4.53 6.34 15.62
C GLY A 90 5.18 5.47 14.54
N LEU A 91 5.54 6.03 13.38
CA LEU A 91 6.27 5.27 12.35
C LEU A 91 7.69 4.95 12.81
N LEU A 92 8.38 5.92 13.43
CA LEU A 92 9.72 5.70 13.99
C LEU A 92 9.69 4.72 15.17
N VAL A 93 8.66 4.82 16.03
CA VAL A 93 8.48 3.86 17.12
C VAL A 93 8.25 2.44 16.59
N MET A 94 7.52 2.30 15.49
CA MET A 94 7.35 1.01 14.79
C MET A 94 8.60 0.54 14.03
N GLY A 95 9.67 1.34 14.01
CA GLY A 95 10.95 0.99 13.41
C GLY A 95 10.97 1.07 11.87
N PHE A 96 10.15 1.93 11.26
CA PHE A 96 10.13 2.14 9.81
C PHE A 96 11.39 2.83 9.27
N ASP A 97 12.25 3.35 10.15
CA ASP A 97 13.60 3.83 9.85
C ASP A 97 14.67 2.73 9.92
N ASN A 98 14.33 1.55 10.45
CA ASN A 98 15.24 0.42 10.56
C ASN A 98 15.19 -0.45 9.30
N SER A 99 16.31 -0.50 8.57
CA SER A 99 16.39 -1.25 7.31
C SER A 99 16.12 -2.76 7.46
N GLU A 100 16.46 -3.36 8.59
CA GLU A 100 16.22 -4.79 8.82
C GLU A 100 14.74 -5.07 9.11
N ILE A 101 14.06 -4.16 9.82
CA ILE A 101 12.60 -4.24 10.02
C ILE A 101 11.89 -4.06 8.67
N CYS A 102 12.27 -3.05 7.89
CA CYS A 102 11.71 -2.86 6.55
C CYS A 102 11.95 -4.07 5.66
N LYS A 103 13.16 -4.64 5.62
CA LYS A 103 13.43 -5.88 4.87
C LYS A 103 12.55 -7.04 5.32
N ALA A 104 12.43 -7.25 6.63
CA ALA A 104 11.59 -8.31 7.20
C ALA A 104 10.10 -8.15 6.83
N LEU A 105 9.60 -6.91 6.86
CA LEU A 105 8.24 -6.57 6.44
C LEU A 105 8.02 -6.80 4.94
N LEU A 106 9.04 -6.56 4.12
CA LEU A 106 8.98 -6.77 2.67
C LEU A 106 9.23 -8.23 2.23
N THR A 107 9.75 -9.10 3.10
CA THR A 107 10.28 -10.43 2.71
C THR A 107 9.23 -11.35 2.06
N ASP A 108 7.94 -11.19 2.37
CA ASP A 108 6.85 -12.00 1.78
C ASP A 108 5.86 -11.16 0.95
N ILE A 109 6.24 -9.94 0.58
CA ILE A 109 5.40 -9.13 -0.30
C ILE A 109 5.67 -9.55 -1.73
N TYR A 110 4.68 -10.21 -2.34
CA TYR A 110 4.76 -10.72 -3.71
C TYR A 110 5.04 -9.60 -4.73
N PHE A 111 4.38 -8.45 -4.57
CA PHE A 111 4.49 -7.33 -5.48
C PHE A 111 4.76 -6.03 -4.74
N HIS A 112 5.79 -5.30 -5.18
CA HIS A 112 6.17 -4.02 -4.61
C HIS A 112 5.62 -2.89 -5.48
N PRO A 113 4.71 -2.04 -4.95
CA PRO A 113 4.23 -0.90 -5.69
C PRO A 113 5.37 0.04 -6.10
N TYR A 114 5.27 0.62 -7.28
CA TYR A 114 6.26 1.55 -7.79
C TYR A 114 5.62 2.71 -8.53
N THR A 115 6.37 3.80 -8.60
CA THR A 115 5.93 5.06 -9.22
C THR A 115 6.91 5.47 -10.30
N PHE A 116 6.38 5.91 -11.44
CA PHE A 116 7.19 6.53 -12.49
C PHE A 116 6.44 7.68 -13.17
N LYS A 117 7.19 8.51 -13.91
CA LYS A 117 6.64 9.65 -14.62
C LYS A 117 6.22 9.28 -16.03
N ILE A 118 5.03 9.75 -16.44
CA ILE A 118 4.60 9.76 -17.84
C ILE A 118 4.70 11.21 -18.34
N GLY A 119 5.64 11.43 -19.26
CA GLY A 119 6.09 12.77 -19.61
C GLY A 119 6.53 13.53 -18.36
N ASN A 120 6.14 14.81 -18.25
CA ASN A 120 6.49 15.67 -17.10
C ASN A 120 5.29 16.02 -16.20
N ILE A 121 4.13 15.41 -16.43
CA ILE A 121 2.86 15.86 -15.82
C ILE A 121 2.16 14.82 -14.94
N ILE A 122 2.42 13.53 -15.15
CA ILE A 122 1.74 12.45 -14.43
C ILE A 122 2.77 11.63 -13.67
N ASN A 123 2.54 11.46 -12.37
CA ASN A 123 3.19 10.42 -11.56
C ASN A 123 2.23 9.24 -11.48
N LEU A 124 2.51 8.18 -12.24
CA LEU A 124 1.70 6.97 -12.25
C LEU A 124 2.20 6.01 -11.18
N ASN A 125 1.29 5.54 -10.33
CA ASN A 125 1.54 4.51 -9.33
C ASN A 125 0.97 3.19 -9.83
N VAL A 126 1.78 2.14 -9.87
CA VAL A 126 1.34 0.76 -10.11
C VAL A 126 1.40 0.04 -8.78
N PHE A 127 0.28 -0.55 -8.35
CA PHE A 127 0.15 -1.21 -7.04
C PHE A 127 -0.51 -2.59 -7.13
N GLY A 128 -0.81 -3.06 -8.34
CA GLY A 128 -1.22 -4.43 -8.63
C GLY A 128 -0.76 -4.85 -10.02
N ILE A 129 -0.38 -6.11 -10.17
CA ILE A 129 -0.01 -6.73 -11.45
C ILE A 129 -0.95 -7.90 -11.72
N GLY A 130 -1.25 -8.10 -12.99
CA GLY A 130 -2.06 -9.20 -13.46
C GLY A 130 -1.73 -9.46 -14.92
N LYS A 131 -1.59 -10.74 -15.26
CA LYS A 131 -1.23 -11.19 -16.60
C LYS A 131 -2.43 -11.75 -17.35
N SER A 132 -2.47 -11.53 -18.66
CA SER A 132 -3.39 -12.17 -19.58
C SER A 132 -2.69 -12.55 -20.88
N ASN A 133 -3.39 -13.29 -21.72
CA ASN A 133 -2.93 -13.62 -23.07
C ASN A 133 -3.32 -12.56 -24.11
N ASN A 134 -3.68 -11.34 -23.69
CA ASN A 134 -4.11 -10.28 -24.60
C ASN A 134 -2.93 -9.37 -25.02
N PRO A 135 -2.38 -9.51 -26.24
CA PRO A 135 -1.25 -8.71 -26.68
C PRO A 135 -1.60 -7.22 -26.86
N ASN A 136 -2.87 -6.89 -27.11
CA ASN A 136 -3.31 -5.50 -27.24
C ASN A 136 -3.21 -4.76 -25.91
N TRP A 137 -3.32 -5.48 -24.79
CA TRP A 137 -3.12 -4.95 -23.45
C TRP A 137 -1.69 -5.15 -22.95
N LYS A 138 -0.72 -5.39 -23.85
CA LYS A 138 0.66 -5.72 -23.49
C LYS A 138 0.75 -6.86 -22.47
N TYR A 139 -0.16 -7.84 -22.59
CA TYR A 139 -0.32 -8.97 -21.68
C TYR A 139 -0.74 -8.61 -20.25
N ALA A 140 -1.13 -7.37 -19.97
CA ALA A 140 -1.81 -7.03 -18.72
C ALA A 140 -3.20 -7.67 -18.66
N GLY A 141 -3.69 -7.91 -17.46
CA GLY A 141 -4.95 -8.60 -17.23
C GLY A 141 -5.54 -8.32 -15.86
N LYS A 142 -6.57 -9.08 -15.51
CA LYS A 142 -7.22 -9.02 -14.20
C LYS A 142 -6.17 -9.13 -13.08
N GLY A 143 -6.19 -8.18 -12.15
CA GLY A 143 -5.18 -8.04 -11.09
C GLY A 143 -4.27 -6.83 -11.29
N TYR A 144 -4.11 -6.35 -12.54
CA TYR A 144 -3.39 -5.13 -12.82
C TYR A 144 -4.14 -3.90 -12.31
N GLN A 145 -3.47 -3.06 -11.54
CA GLN A 145 -4.04 -1.83 -10.98
C GLN A 145 -3.01 -0.70 -10.98
N SER A 146 -3.41 0.44 -11.53
CA SER A 146 -2.60 1.66 -11.51
C SER A 146 -3.44 2.90 -11.23
N SER A 147 -2.82 3.96 -10.75
CA SER A 147 -3.52 5.22 -10.50
C SER A 147 -2.62 6.43 -10.61
N PHE A 148 -3.24 7.57 -10.91
CA PHE A 148 -2.58 8.87 -10.83
C PHE A 148 -3.57 9.97 -10.52
N VAL A 149 -3.05 11.12 -10.10
CA VAL A 149 -3.86 12.29 -9.78
C VAL A 149 -3.68 13.34 -10.85
N TYR A 150 -4.78 13.83 -11.41
CA TYR A 150 -4.80 14.87 -12.44
C TYR A 150 -6.06 15.72 -12.34
N ASN A 151 -6.06 16.90 -12.96
CA ASN A 151 -7.23 17.77 -12.97
C ASN A 151 -8.25 17.28 -13.99
N PHE A 152 -9.46 16.96 -13.53
CA PHE A 152 -10.60 16.61 -14.37
C PHE A 152 -11.71 17.65 -14.16
N ARG A 153 -12.13 18.32 -15.25
CA ARG A 153 -13.13 19.39 -15.20
C ARG A 153 -12.83 20.47 -14.15
N LYS A 154 -11.55 20.91 -14.10
CA LYS A 154 -11.00 21.92 -13.17
C LYS A 154 -10.90 21.50 -11.69
N THR A 155 -11.19 20.24 -11.36
CA THR A 155 -11.06 19.70 -10.01
C THR A 155 -10.04 18.57 -9.97
N ARG A 156 -9.21 18.53 -8.92
CA ARG A 156 -8.24 17.44 -8.72
C ARG A 156 -8.98 16.12 -8.51
N ALA A 157 -8.63 15.10 -9.31
CA ALA A 157 -9.28 13.80 -9.29
C ALA A 157 -8.24 12.66 -9.29
N LEU A 158 -8.59 11.55 -8.66
CA LEU A 158 -7.84 10.30 -8.74
C LEU A 158 -8.39 9.49 -9.91
N PHE A 159 -7.54 9.13 -10.85
CA PHE A 159 -7.82 8.18 -11.90
C PHE A 159 -7.32 6.82 -11.44
N PHE A 160 -8.23 5.89 -11.20
CA PHE A 160 -7.95 4.51 -10.88
C PHE A 160 -8.18 3.66 -12.12
N GLN A 161 -7.22 2.83 -12.47
CA GLN A 161 -7.19 2.06 -13.71
C GLN A 161 -7.04 0.58 -13.37
N GLU A 162 -7.85 -0.26 -13.98
CA GLU A 162 -7.78 -1.72 -13.81
C GLU A 162 -8.23 -2.46 -15.07
N PHE A 163 -7.91 -3.75 -15.13
CA PHE A 163 -8.45 -4.64 -16.15
C PHE A 163 -9.42 -5.65 -15.53
N SER A 164 -10.53 -5.88 -16.22
CA SER A 164 -11.36 -7.06 -16.02
C SER A 164 -10.96 -8.15 -17.04
N ASN A 165 -11.69 -9.25 -17.08
CA ASN A 165 -11.43 -10.31 -18.08
C ASN A 165 -11.62 -9.83 -19.53
N LYS A 166 -12.41 -8.77 -19.77
CA LYS A 166 -12.79 -8.32 -21.13
C LYS A 166 -12.69 -6.81 -21.35
N GLU A 167 -12.48 -6.03 -20.29
CA GLU A 167 -12.53 -4.58 -20.37
C GLU A 167 -11.33 -3.95 -19.66
N ALA A 168 -10.77 -2.90 -20.26
CA ALA A 168 -10.04 -1.87 -19.57
C ALA A 168 -11.04 -0.93 -18.88
N ILE A 169 -10.77 -0.56 -17.64
CA ILE A 169 -11.67 0.24 -16.81
C ILE A 169 -10.89 1.42 -16.24
N VAL A 170 -11.47 2.62 -16.34
CA VAL A 170 -10.97 3.82 -15.66
C VAL A 170 -12.09 4.40 -14.80
N LYS A 171 -11.84 4.46 -13.50
CA LYS A 171 -12.71 5.07 -12.49
C LYS A 171 -12.12 6.41 -12.08
N ILE A 172 -12.97 7.43 -11.99
CA ILE A 172 -12.55 8.77 -11.56
C ILE A 172 -13.17 9.04 -10.20
N TYR A 173 -12.33 9.38 -9.23
CA TYR A 173 -12.75 9.75 -7.88
C TYR A 173 -12.49 11.22 -7.60
N GLN A 174 -13.48 11.90 -7.02
CA GLN A 174 -13.36 13.24 -6.46
C GLN A 174 -13.95 13.24 -5.06
N ASN A 175 -13.26 13.88 -4.10
CA ASN A 175 -13.68 13.92 -2.69
C ASN A 175 -14.04 12.53 -2.12
N SER A 176 -13.22 11.52 -2.46
CA SER A 176 -13.41 10.11 -2.06
C SER A 176 -14.70 9.44 -2.56
N GLN A 177 -15.37 10.03 -3.56
CA GLN A 177 -16.54 9.46 -4.22
C GLN A 177 -16.22 9.11 -5.67
N GLU A 178 -16.67 7.94 -6.12
CA GLU A 178 -16.61 7.56 -7.53
C GLU A 178 -17.62 8.39 -8.31
N ILE A 179 -17.14 9.22 -9.25
CA ILE A 179 -18.00 10.13 -10.03
C ILE A 179 -18.20 9.66 -11.47
N TYR A 180 -17.25 8.89 -12.02
CA TYR A 180 -17.34 8.35 -13.37
C TYR A 180 -16.66 6.98 -13.47
N VAL A 181 -17.20 6.15 -14.35
CA VAL A 181 -16.61 4.87 -14.76
C VAL A 181 -16.66 4.78 -16.28
N PHE A 182 -15.49 4.63 -16.90
CA PHE A 182 -15.35 4.38 -18.33
C PHE A 182 -14.87 2.94 -18.53
N ARG A 183 -15.45 2.26 -19.52
CA ARG A 183 -15.15 0.86 -19.84
C ARG A 183 -15.10 0.67 -21.34
N ASN A 184 -14.10 -0.08 -21.80
CA ASN A 184 -13.99 -0.48 -23.19
C ASN A 184 -13.10 -1.73 -23.29
N THR A 185 -13.13 -2.42 -24.43
CA THR A 185 -12.29 -3.59 -24.70
C THR A 185 -10.83 -3.23 -24.97
N ASP A 186 -10.52 -1.94 -25.18
CA ASP A 186 -9.17 -1.47 -25.49
C ASP A 186 -8.80 -0.23 -24.65
N PRO A 187 -7.63 -0.20 -23.99
CA PRO A 187 -7.22 0.91 -23.12
C PRO A 187 -7.09 2.25 -23.86
N ASN A 188 -6.71 2.27 -25.14
CA ASN A 188 -6.66 3.50 -25.92
C ASN A 188 -8.07 4.04 -26.17
N THR A 189 -9.01 3.14 -26.45
CA THR A 189 -10.40 3.51 -26.66
C THR A 189 -11.05 4.06 -25.38
N VAL A 190 -10.75 3.47 -24.21
CA VAL A 190 -11.21 4.04 -22.91
C VAL A 190 -10.70 5.48 -22.74
N TRP A 191 -9.41 5.72 -22.95
CA TRP A 191 -8.83 7.05 -22.78
C TRP A 191 -9.31 8.06 -23.82
N ASN A 192 -9.56 7.61 -25.06
CA ASN A 192 -10.20 8.44 -26.08
C ASN A 192 -11.63 8.86 -25.67
N GLN A 193 -12.40 8.00 -25.00
CA GLN A 193 -13.73 8.34 -24.50
C GLN A 193 -13.69 9.40 -23.38
N ILE A 194 -12.65 9.40 -22.54
CA ILE A 194 -12.48 10.39 -21.48
C ILE A 194 -12.15 11.77 -22.09
N GLY A 195 -11.42 11.79 -23.21
CA GLY A 195 -11.19 13.00 -24.02
C GLY A 195 -10.18 14.00 -23.43
N ILE A 196 -9.34 13.55 -22.51
CA ILE A 196 -8.22 14.33 -21.94
C ILE A 196 -6.91 13.59 -22.15
N LEU A 197 -5.77 14.27 -21.93
CA LEU A 197 -4.44 13.65 -22.02
C LEU A 197 -4.18 12.99 -23.39
N THR A 198 -4.79 13.54 -24.44
CA THR A 198 -4.82 12.98 -25.80
C THR A 198 -3.44 12.92 -26.47
N GLN A 199 -2.43 13.55 -25.87
CA GLN A 199 -1.03 13.42 -26.27
C GLN A 199 -0.42 12.05 -25.91
N PHE A 200 -1.06 11.27 -25.05
CA PHE A 200 -0.61 9.94 -24.65
C PHE A 200 -1.58 8.87 -25.16
N THR A 201 -1.05 7.69 -25.46
CA THR A 201 -1.90 6.52 -25.71
C THR A 201 -2.48 6.02 -24.40
N GLY A 202 -3.59 5.28 -24.48
CA GLY A 202 -4.15 4.63 -23.30
C GLY A 202 -3.19 3.60 -22.70
N CYS A 203 -2.46 2.85 -23.53
CA CYS A 203 -1.41 1.94 -23.05
C CYS A 203 -0.33 2.67 -22.25
N THR A 204 0.08 3.85 -22.71
CA THR A 204 1.03 4.71 -21.99
C THR A 204 0.44 5.15 -20.65
N LEU A 205 -0.80 5.66 -20.63
CA LEU A 205 -1.49 6.14 -19.41
C LEU A 205 -1.77 5.03 -18.39
N PHE A 206 -2.05 3.82 -18.85
CA PHE A 206 -2.12 2.65 -17.98
C PHE A 206 -0.76 2.28 -17.39
N GLY A 207 0.34 2.64 -18.06
CA GLY A 207 1.72 2.36 -17.62
C GLY A 207 2.33 1.11 -18.21
N LEU A 208 1.71 0.54 -19.24
CA LEU A 208 2.04 -0.79 -19.79
C LEU A 208 3.32 -0.80 -20.64
N GLU A 209 3.76 0.38 -21.09
CA GLU A 209 4.93 0.53 -21.94
C GLU A 209 6.22 0.77 -21.14
N HIS A 210 6.11 0.96 -19.83
CA HIS A 210 7.26 1.13 -18.94
C HIS A 210 7.99 -0.21 -18.71
N GLU A 211 9.32 -0.18 -18.75
CA GLU A 211 10.15 -1.38 -18.69
C GLU A 211 9.93 -2.21 -17.42
N GLN A 212 9.80 -1.55 -16.26
CA GLN A 212 9.48 -2.26 -15.01
C GLN A 212 8.12 -2.96 -15.12
N THR A 213 7.10 -2.31 -15.67
CA THR A 213 5.76 -2.92 -15.83
C THR A 213 5.79 -4.13 -16.73
N LYS A 214 6.52 -4.07 -17.85
CA LYS A 214 6.70 -5.21 -18.74
C LYS A 214 7.40 -6.37 -18.03
N SER A 215 8.46 -6.07 -17.27
CA SER A 215 9.21 -7.06 -16.49
C SER A 215 8.30 -7.75 -15.47
N GLU A 216 7.54 -6.98 -14.68
CA GLU A 216 6.63 -7.53 -13.67
C GLU A 216 5.52 -8.39 -14.30
N ILE A 217 4.88 -7.94 -15.40
CA ILE A 217 3.87 -8.73 -16.11
C ILE A 217 4.46 -10.03 -16.70
N ASN A 218 5.70 -9.99 -17.18
CA ASN A 218 6.37 -11.17 -17.72
C ASN A 218 6.69 -12.17 -16.61
N ASN A 219 7.19 -11.67 -15.48
CA ASN A 219 7.55 -12.43 -14.29
C ASN A 219 6.34 -12.93 -13.50
N GLU A 220 5.16 -12.33 -13.72
CA GLU A 220 3.90 -12.83 -13.20
C GLU A 220 3.70 -14.27 -13.72
N GLN A 221 4.03 -15.21 -12.84
CA GLN A 221 3.75 -16.61 -13.05
C GLN A 221 2.24 -16.74 -12.97
N THR A 222 1.63 -17.32 -14.00
CA THR A 222 0.33 -17.94 -13.80
C THR A 222 0.59 -19.02 -12.74
N LEU A 223 0.29 -18.73 -11.46
CA LEU A 223 0.26 -19.74 -10.41
C LEU A 223 -0.90 -20.67 -10.73
N THR A 224 -0.74 -21.51 -11.75
CA THR A 224 -1.46 -22.76 -11.87
C THR A 224 -0.89 -23.63 -10.77
N CYS A 225 -1.48 -23.58 -9.58
CA CYS A 225 -1.34 -24.72 -8.68
C CYS A 225 -1.78 -25.93 -9.49
N THR A 226 -0.88 -26.84 -9.82
CA THR A 226 -1.30 -28.13 -10.32
C THR A 226 -1.71 -28.98 -9.12
N VAL A 227 -2.55 -29.98 -9.35
CA VAL A 227 -3.01 -30.86 -8.28
C VAL A 227 -1.82 -31.60 -7.62
N GLU A 228 -0.70 -31.73 -8.32
CA GLU A 228 0.54 -32.30 -7.79
C GLU A 228 1.20 -31.44 -6.71
N ASP A 229 1.01 -30.11 -6.71
CA ASP A 229 1.57 -29.21 -5.69
C ASP A 229 0.89 -29.33 -4.31
N TRP A 230 -0.18 -30.13 -4.22
CA TRP A 230 -0.96 -30.40 -3.00
C TRP A 230 -0.73 -31.80 -2.41
N GLN A 231 0.14 -32.61 -3.01
CA GLN A 231 0.50 -33.96 -2.52
C GLN A 231 1.70 -33.92 -1.56
#